data_AF-A0A2E7WGC6-F1
#
_entry.id   AF-A0A2E7WGC6-F1
#
_cell.length_a   1.000
_cell.length_b   1.000
_cell.length_c   1.000
_cell.angle_alpha   90.00
_cell.angle_beta   90.00
_cell.angle_gamma   90.00
#
_symmetry.space_group_name_H-M   'P 1'
#
loop_
_entity.id
_entity.type
_entity.pdbx_description
1 polymer ?
#
loop_
_entity_poly.entity_id
_entity_poly.type
_entity_poly.pdbx_seq_one_letter_code
_entity_poly.pdbx_strand_id
1 'polypeptide(L)' 'MLYRESGDFKTSYVKDQQTFPIAFDRAGYFVTVAFAVLIVPFLINDYWANAVILPFLIYAIAA' A
#
# COMPACT_ATOMS: atom_id res chain seq x y z
N MET A 1 27.73 8.96 7.07
CA MET A 1 26.66 9.50 7.92
C MET A 1 25.81 8.31 8.33
N LEU A 2 25.94 7.89 9.59
CA LEU A 2 25.32 6.65 10.09
C LEU A 2 23.85 6.93 10.41
N TYR A 3 23.01 6.98 9.39
CA TYR A 3 21.56 6.91 9.58
C TYR A 3 21.20 5.44 9.79
N ARG A 4 21.50 4.96 11.00
CA ARG A 4 21.01 3.70 11.53
C ARG A 4 19.52 3.87 11.77
N GLU A 5 18.70 3.34 10.87
CA GLU A 5 17.58 2.56 11.36
C GLU A 5 18.17 1.21 11.81
N SER A 6 17.98 0.88 13.08
CA SER A 6 18.67 -0.22 13.76
C SER A 6 18.56 -1.55 13.01
N GLY A 7 19.64 -1.98 12.33
CA GLY A 7 19.84 -3.37 11.91
C GLY A 7 20.17 -3.63 10.43
N ASP A 8 20.03 -2.66 9.53
CA ASP A 8 20.21 -2.91 8.10
C ASP A 8 21.50 -2.27 7.54
N PHE A 9 22.54 -3.07 7.36
CA PHE A 9 23.81 -2.61 6.78
C PHE A 9 23.77 -2.73 5.25
N LYS A 10 23.61 -1.60 4.55
CA LYS A 10 23.65 -1.58 3.09
C LYS A 10 25.10 -1.58 2.60
N THR A 11 25.45 -2.54 1.74
CA THR A 11 26.82 -2.71 1.20
C THR A 11 27.13 -1.88 -0.05
N SER A 12 26.14 -1.19 -0.62
CA SER A 12 26.28 -0.38 -1.83
C SER A 12 25.25 0.75 -1.84
N TYR A 13 25.66 1.91 -2.35
CA TYR A 13 24.83 3.13 -2.43
C TYR A 13 23.54 2.93 -3.25
N VAL A 14 23.55 2.00 -4.21
CA VAL A 14 22.35 1.66 -5.01
C VAL A 14 21.29 0.98 -4.16
N LYS A 15 21.67 0.21 -3.13
CA LYS A 15 20.72 -0.46 -2.23
C LYS A 15 20.06 0.50 -1.24
N ASP A 16 20.62 1.69 -1.06
CA ASP A 16 20.10 2.75 -0.19
C ASP A 16 19.03 3.62 -0.89
N GLN A 17 18.99 3.59 -2.23
CA GLN A 17 18.01 4.35 -3.02
C GLN A 17 16.69 3.58 -3.25
N GLN A 18 16.39 2.57 -2.42
CA GLN A 18 15.16 1.80 -2.54
C GLN A 18 13.99 2.53 -1.87
N THR A 19 12.87 2.67 -2.56
CA THR A 19 11.64 3.31 -2.05
C THR A 19 11.10 2.61 -0.79
N PHE A 20 11.22 1.29 -0.71
CA PHE A 20 10.84 0.50 0.46
C PHE A 20 12.07 -0.29 0.96
N PRO A 21 12.92 0.31 1.82
CA PRO A 21 14.16 -0.31 2.27
C PRO A 21 13.91 -1.54 3.14
N ILE A 22 12.83 -1.53 3.93
CA ILE A 22 12.39 -2.64 4.78
C ILE A 22 11.70 -3.71 3.92
N ALA A 23 12.17 -4.96 4.03
CA ALA A 23 11.63 -6.08 3.24
C ALA A 23 10.15 -6.37 3.56
N PHE A 24 9.77 -6.23 4.83
CA PHE A 24 8.38 -6.39 5.27
C PHE A 24 7.46 -5.35 4.64
N ASP A 25 7.80 -4.06 4.73
CA ASP A 25 7.01 -2.97 4.15
C ASP A 25 6.83 -3.14 2.64
N ARG A 26 7.89 -3.55 1.95
CA ARG A 26 7.86 -3.85 0.51
C ARG A 26 6.91 -4.99 0.19
N ALA A 27 6.99 -6.09 0.93
CA ALA A 27 6.09 -7.23 0.75
C ALA A 27 4.65 -6.83 1.09
N GLY A 28 4.44 -6.12 2.19
CA GLY A 28 3.13 -5.61 2.62
C GLY A 28 2.49 -4.71 1.58
N TYR A 29 3.26 -3.79 0.98
CA TYR A 29 2.79 -2.95 -0.12
C TYR A 29 2.30 -3.81 -1.30
N PHE A 30 3.14 -4.72 -1.80
CA PHE A 30 2.77 -5.55 -2.95
C PHE A 30 1.60 -6.49 -2.67
N VAL A 31 1.53 -7.08 -1.47
CA VAL A 31 0.41 -7.91 -1.04
C VAL A 31 -0.88 -7.10 -0.97
N THR A 32 -0.83 -5.89 -0.43
CA THR A 32 -2.00 -5.00 -0.33
C THR A 32 -2.50 -4.60 -1.72
N VAL A 33 -1.60 -4.22 -2.62
CA VAL A 33 -1.94 -3.88 -4.01
C VAL A 33 -2.52 -5.09 -4.73
N ALA A 34 -1.91 -6.27 -4.59
CA ALA A 34 -2.41 -7.50 -5.18
C ALA A 34 -3.81 -7.86 -4.65
N PHE A 35 -4.03 -7.71 -3.34
CA PHE A 35 -5.36 -7.91 -2.73
C PHE A 35 -6.39 -6.92 -3.28
N ALA A 36 -6.03 -5.64 -3.37
CA ALA A 36 -6.92 -4.60 -3.89
C ALA A 36 -7.32 -4.84 -5.35
N VAL A 37 -6.43 -5.37 -6.18
CA VAL A 37 -6.71 -5.58 -7.61
C VAL A 37 -7.35 -6.95 -7.88
N LEU A 38 -6.95 -7.99 -7.16
CA LEU A 38 -7.35 -9.37 -7.47
C LEU A 38 -8.51 -9.89 -6.63
N ILE A 39 -8.81 -9.28 -5.47
CA ILE A 39 -9.83 -9.79 -4.55
C ILE A 39 -10.99 -8.82 -4.44
N VAL A 40 -10.72 -7.54 -4.24
CA VAL A 40 -11.77 -6.52 -4.04
C VAL A 40 -12.81 -6.47 -5.17
N PRO A 41 -12.46 -6.58 -6.47
CA PRO A 41 -13.47 -6.55 -7.54
C PRO A 41 -14.49 -7.69 -7.50
N PHE A 42 -14.11 -8.83 -6.92
CA PHE A 42 -14.99 -9.99 -6.79
C PHE A 42 -15.81 -9.98 -5.50
N LEU A 43 -15.45 -9.13 -4.52
CA LEU A 43 -16.21 -8.93 -3.28
C LEU A 43 -17.24 -7.81 -3.39
N ILE A 44 -16.97 -6.80 -4.22
CA ILE A 44 -17.90 -5.68 -4.43
C ILE A 44 -19.09 -6.16 -5.26
N ASN A 45 -20.29 -5.88 -4.75
CA ASN A 45 -21.54 -6.05 -5.47
C ASN A 45 -22.31 -4.71 -5.54
N ASP A 46 -23.43 -4.70 -6.26
CA ASP A 46 -24.24 -3.50 -6.45
C ASP A 46 -24.72 -2.87 -5.15
N TYR A 47 -24.97 -3.68 -4.12
CA TYR A 47 -25.36 -3.18 -2.80
C TYR A 47 -24.20 -2.41 -2.15
N TRP A 48 -23.00 -2.99 -2.07
CA TRP A 48 -21.83 -2.32 -1.50
C TRP A 48 -21.47 -1.04 -2.25
N ALA A 49 -21.56 -1.08 -3.58
CA ALA A 49 -21.28 0.07 -4.42
C ALA A 49 -22.20 1.26 -4.09
N ASN A 50 -23.52 1.03 -4.07
CA ASN A 50 -24.49 2.10 -3.87
C ASN A 50 -24.64 2.53 -2.40
N ALA A 51 -24.58 1.59 -1.45
CA ALA A 51 -24.84 1.88 -0.04
C ALA A 51 -23.62 2.41 0.71
N VAL A 52 -22.40 2.04 0.30
CA VAL A 52 -21.17 2.34 1.06
C VAL A 52 -20.16 3.12 0.24
N ILE A 53 -19.76 2.59 -0.91
CA ILE A 53 -18.63 3.15 -1.68
C ILE A 53 -19.02 4.51 -2.29
N LEU A 54 -20.18 4.59 -2.93
CA LEU A 54 -20.63 5.82 -3.60
C LEU A 54 -20.76 7.00 -2.62
N PRO A 55 -21.46 6.87 -1.48
CA PRO A 55 -21.56 7.96 -0.51
C PRO A 55 -20.20 8.32 0.08
N PHE A 56 -19.38 7.33 0.43
CA PHE A 56 -18.03 7.57 0.96
C PHE A 56 -17.16 8.38 -0.02
N LEU A 57 -17.14 8.00 -1.30
CA LEU A 57 -16.35 8.69 -2.31
C LEU A 57 -16.84 10.12 -2.56
N ILE A 58 -18.16 10.34 -2.57
CA ILE A 58 -18.74 11.69 -2.70
C ILE A 58 -18.26 12.57 -1.56
N TYR A 59 -18.33 12.10 -0.31
CA TYR A 59 -17.87 12.87 0.84
C TYR A 59 -16.35 13.03 0.89
N ALA A 60 -15.58 12.03 0.43
CA ALA A 60 -14.12 12.10 0.40
C ALA A 60 -13.60 13.15 -0.59
N ILE A 61 -14.30 13.40 -1.69
CA ILE A 61 -13.96 14.43 -2.68
C ILE A 61 -14.52 15.80 -2.28
N ALA A 62 -15.66 15.83 -1.60
CA ALA A 62 -16.30 17.06 -1.16
C ALA A 62 -15.58 17.75 0.03
N ALA A 63 -14.71 17.03 0.74
CA ALA A 63 -13.88 17.53 1.83
C ALA A 63 -12.61 18.24 1.30
#